data_AF-A0A915LUE4-F1
#
_entry.id   AF-A0A915LUE4-F1
#
_cell.length_a   1.000
_cell.length_b   1.000
_cell.length_c   1.000
_cell.angle_alpha   90.00
_cell.angle_beta   90.00
_cell.angle_gamma   90.00
#
_symmetry.space_group_name_H-M   'P 1'
#
loop_
_entity.id
_entity.type
_entity.pdbx_description
1 polymer ?
#
loop_
_entity_poly.entity_id
_entity_poly.type
_entity_poly.pdbx_seq_one_letter_code
_entity_poly.pdbx_strand_id
1 'polypeptide(L)'
;MALPEKFLKDPAWPYLRQSEAKLLTAQHLTSGKKFDPKRSVWIPDPEEGFIAAEIKSTVTPSLSKNGAEMITVVINEKGIERKLAKEEVQPRNPPKFEMSEDMAELTHLNEASVLHNLRQRYANTMIYTYSGLFCVAINPYKRLPIYSESVCKMYIGRRRNEMPPHIFSICDEAYRNMMNEQENQSMLITGESGAGKTENTKKVIGYFAVVGGPSAGSTTRRRSSSTKDTATLEEQVVRTNPVLEAFGGNFYLLEKSRVIKQLGGERSYHIFYQIMSDGINGLKKKLYLNRPISDYHFVAQAEVAIEGLDDREEMLITDESFDIMKFTEKEKFEMYALVAAVMHMGEMRFKQRPREEQAEADDIKEGEIACKLFGVDKDAFLTAILRPRVKIGAEWVNKGQNLEQVRE
;
A
#
# COMPACT_ATOMS: atom_id res chain seq x y z
N MET A 1 -12.20 -29.13 -16.27
CA MET A 1 -13.06 -28.52 -17.32
C MET A 1 -12.16 -27.62 -18.15
N ALA A 2 -12.14 -27.74 -19.48
CA ALA A 2 -11.27 -26.90 -20.30
C ALA A 2 -11.66 -25.41 -20.15
N LEU A 3 -10.67 -24.53 -20.01
CA LEU A 3 -10.92 -23.09 -19.92
C LEU A 3 -11.55 -22.60 -21.24
N PRO A 4 -12.55 -21.70 -21.20
CA PRO A 4 -13.11 -21.10 -22.39
C PRO A 4 -12.01 -20.48 -23.28
N GLU A 5 -11.98 -20.82 -24.58
CA GLU A 5 -10.97 -20.29 -25.53
C GLU A 5 -10.88 -18.76 -25.55
N LYS A 6 -11.99 -18.08 -25.25
CA LYS A 6 -12.05 -16.63 -25.13
C LYS A 6 -11.10 -16.06 -24.08
N PHE A 7 -10.77 -16.80 -23.03
CA PHE A 7 -9.85 -16.36 -21.98
C PHE A 7 -8.40 -16.36 -22.49
N LEU A 8 -8.03 -17.37 -23.28
CA LEU A 8 -6.70 -17.49 -23.87
C LEU A 8 -6.37 -16.36 -24.85
N LYS A 9 -7.39 -15.71 -25.41
CA LYS A 9 -7.27 -14.60 -26.36
C LYS A 9 -7.21 -13.22 -25.69
N ASP A 10 -7.44 -13.14 -24.38
CA ASP A 10 -7.40 -11.87 -23.66
C ASP A 10 -5.94 -11.38 -23.52
N PRO A 11 -5.66 -10.09 -23.76
CA PRO A 11 -4.31 -9.53 -23.66
C PRO A 11 -3.69 -9.67 -22.27
N ALA A 12 -4.49 -9.84 -21.22
CA ALA A 12 -4.01 -10.05 -19.86
C ALA A 12 -3.54 -11.49 -19.59
N TRP A 13 -4.00 -12.47 -20.38
CA TRP A 13 -3.75 -13.89 -20.12
C TRP A 13 -2.26 -14.26 -19.96
N PRO A 14 -1.33 -13.76 -20.80
CA PRO A 14 0.11 -14.06 -20.66
C PRO A 14 0.73 -13.61 -19.33
N TYR A 15 0.10 -12.66 -18.63
CA TYR A 15 0.52 -12.15 -17.33
C TYR A 15 -0.10 -12.93 -16.15
N LEU A 16 -1.10 -13.77 -16.43
CA LEU A 16 -1.77 -14.62 -15.44
C LEU A 16 -1.21 -16.05 -15.45
N ARG A 17 -1.03 -16.62 -16.66
CA ARG A 17 -0.54 -17.99 -16.86
C ARG A 17 0.33 -18.07 -18.10
N GLN A 18 1.49 -18.73 -17.97
CA GLN A 18 2.35 -19.03 -19.11
C GLN A 18 1.71 -20.08 -20.04
N SER A 19 2.02 -19.98 -21.33
CA SER A 19 1.64 -21.02 -22.30
C SER A 19 2.28 -22.36 -21.95
N GLU A 20 1.56 -23.46 -22.15
CA GLU A 20 2.05 -24.83 -21.90
C GLU A 20 3.39 -25.10 -22.61
N ALA A 21 3.57 -24.62 -23.84
CA ALA A 21 4.82 -24.77 -24.58
C ALA A 21 6.03 -24.14 -23.85
N LYS A 22 5.85 -22.96 -23.24
CA LYS A 22 6.91 -22.30 -22.45
C LYS A 22 7.17 -23.02 -21.14
N LEU A 23 6.12 -23.53 -20.47
CA LEU A 23 6.26 -24.33 -19.27
C LEU A 23 7.05 -25.63 -19.57
N LEU A 24 6.67 -26.35 -20.62
CA LEU A 24 7.39 -27.54 -21.08
C LEU A 24 8.83 -27.22 -21.47
N THR A 25 9.06 -26.09 -22.14
CA THR A 25 10.42 -25.64 -22.48
C THR A 25 11.24 -25.32 -21.23
N ALA A 26 10.67 -24.63 -20.25
CA ALA A 26 11.34 -24.37 -18.97
C ALA A 26 11.63 -25.68 -18.21
N GLN A 27 10.66 -26.58 -18.14
CA GLN A 27 10.83 -27.91 -17.56
C GLN A 27 11.93 -28.72 -18.27
N HIS A 28 11.97 -28.69 -19.60
CA HIS A 28 13.00 -29.37 -20.40
C HIS A 28 14.38 -28.72 -20.29
N LEU A 29 14.47 -27.38 -20.29
CA LEU A 29 15.74 -26.65 -20.08
C LEU A 29 16.34 -26.97 -18.71
N THR A 30 15.50 -26.95 -17.68
CA THR A 30 15.90 -27.30 -16.31
C THR A 30 16.22 -28.80 -16.19
N SER A 31 15.52 -29.66 -16.92
CA SER A 31 15.85 -31.11 -16.98
C SER A 31 17.12 -31.42 -17.77
N GLY A 32 17.44 -30.63 -18.81
CA GLY A 32 18.64 -30.75 -19.64
C GLY A 32 19.91 -30.44 -18.86
N LYS A 33 19.83 -29.58 -17.84
CA LYS A 33 20.82 -29.47 -16.75
C LYS A 33 20.62 -30.62 -15.74
N LYS A 34 20.89 -31.87 -16.15
CA LYS A 34 20.87 -33.12 -15.34
C LYS A 34 20.34 -32.98 -13.90
N PHE A 35 19.04 -32.76 -13.72
CA PHE A 35 18.45 -32.75 -12.39
C PHE A 35 18.55 -34.16 -11.80
N ASP A 36 19.25 -34.29 -10.67
CA ASP A 36 19.38 -35.53 -9.93
C ASP A 36 18.67 -35.35 -8.57
N PRO A 37 17.57 -36.07 -8.31
CA PRO A 37 16.81 -35.96 -7.06
C PRO A 37 17.64 -36.13 -5.79
N LYS A 38 18.79 -36.83 -5.86
CA LYS A 38 19.66 -37.09 -4.70
C LYS A 38 20.82 -36.11 -4.59
N ARG A 39 21.16 -35.38 -5.66
CA ARG A 39 22.35 -34.53 -5.71
C ARG A 39 22.03 -33.05 -5.94
N SER A 40 20.92 -32.72 -6.58
CA SER A 40 20.52 -31.35 -6.84
C SER A 40 20.01 -30.67 -5.57
N VAL A 41 20.68 -29.59 -5.19
CA VAL A 41 20.45 -28.87 -3.93
C VAL A 41 20.51 -27.36 -4.14
N TRP A 42 19.99 -26.63 -3.18
CA TRP A 42 20.16 -25.20 -2.98
C TRP A 42 21.18 -24.95 -1.89
N ILE A 43 22.01 -23.92 -2.10
CA ILE A 43 23.01 -23.48 -1.13
C ILE A 43 22.93 -21.96 -0.95
N PRO A 44 23.23 -21.42 0.24
CA PRO A 44 23.19 -19.99 0.49
C PRO A 44 24.23 -19.25 -0.34
N ASP A 45 23.86 -18.05 -0.79
CA ASP A 45 24.73 -17.13 -1.50
C ASP A 45 24.50 -15.69 -1.03
N PRO A 46 25.57 -14.91 -0.75
CA PRO A 46 25.41 -13.55 -0.22
C PRO A 46 24.69 -12.58 -1.15
N GLU A 47 24.76 -12.78 -2.47
CA GLU A 47 24.17 -11.86 -3.46
C GLU A 47 22.79 -12.34 -3.91
N GLU A 48 22.68 -13.62 -4.25
CA GLU A 48 21.47 -14.20 -4.83
C GLU A 48 20.53 -14.81 -3.78
N GLY A 49 20.91 -14.80 -2.50
CA GLY A 49 20.23 -15.50 -1.40
C GLY A 49 20.47 -17.01 -1.44
N PHE A 50 20.04 -17.67 -2.52
CA PHE A 50 20.28 -19.08 -2.76
C PHE A 50 20.62 -19.35 -4.23
N ILE A 51 21.55 -20.28 -4.47
CA ILE A 51 21.94 -20.72 -5.82
C ILE A 51 21.88 -22.24 -5.96
N ALA A 52 21.67 -22.71 -7.19
CA ALA A 52 21.64 -24.14 -7.49
C ALA A 52 23.05 -24.73 -7.44
N ALA A 53 23.16 -25.92 -6.84
CA ALA A 53 24.39 -26.69 -6.77
C ALA A 53 24.13 -28.20 -6.83
N GLU A 54 25.20 -28.96 -7.03
CA GLU A 54 25.19 -30.41 -7.00
C GLU A 54 26.10 -30.95 -5.89
N ILE A 55 25.62 -31.93 -5.13
CA ILE A 55 26.44 -32.66 -4.16
C ILE A 55 27.50 -33.48 -4.90
N LYS A 56 28.78 -33.26 -4.58
CA LYS A 56 29.90 -34.10 -5.02
C LYS A 56 30.18 -35.24 -4.04
N SER A 57 30.25 -34.92 -2.76
CA SER A 57 30.50 -35.89 -1.69
C SER A 57 29.99 -35.38 -0.35
N THR A 58 29.67 -36.30 0.55
CA THR A 58 29.36 -36.02 1.94
C THR A 58 30.41 -36.72 2.78
N VAL A 59 31.17 -35.94 3.55
CA VAL A 59 32.23 -36.48 4.41
C VAL A 59 31.73 -36.43 5.85
N THR A 60 31.59 -37.59 6.47
CA THR A 60 31.42 -37.68 7.92
C THR A 60 32.82 -37.67 8.55
N PRO A 61 33.18 -36.67 9.35
CA PRO A 61 34.51 -36.65 9.99
C PRO A 61 34.68 -37.91 10.84
N SER A 62 35.62 -38.78 10.48
CA SER A 62 35.90 -39.96 11.28
C SER A 62 36.58 -39.53 12.58
N LEU A 63 35.89 -39.70 13.71
CA LEU A 63 36.42 -39.59 15.07
C LEU A 63 37.05 -38.24 15.45
N SER A 64 36.23 -37.31 15.93
CA SER A 64 36.62 -36.52 17.10
C SER A 64 35.47 -36.53 18.11
N LYS A 65 35.83 -36.79 19.37
CA LYS A 65 34.93 -36.74 20.52
C LYS A 65 34.54 -35.27 20.72
N ASN A 66 33.48 -34.83 20.04
CA ASN A 66 32.61 -33.68 20.34
C ASN A 66 31.79 -33.37 19.07
N GLY A 67 30.62 -34.01 18.93
CA GLY A 67 29.53 -33.63 18.01
C GLY A 67 29.92 -33.04 16.65
N ALA A 68 30.70 -33.76 15.83
CA ALA A 68 31.20 -33.23 14.57
C ALA A 68 30.09 -33.13 13.49
N GLU A 69 29.89 -31.93 12.94
CA GLU A 69 28.94 -31.62 11.86
C GLU A 69 29.31 -32.33 10.55
N MET A 70 28.32 -32.84 9.82
CA MET A 70 28.52 -33.45 8.50
C MET A 70 28.82 -32.36 7.47
N ILE A 71 29.96 -32.47 6.78
CA ILE A 71 30.34 -31.51 5.74
C ILE A 71 29.96 -32.06 4.36
N THR A 72 29.21 -31.27 3.60
CA THR A 72 28.80 -31.58 2.23
C THR A 72 29.61 -30.71 1.26
N VAL A 73 30.30 -31.36 0.31
CA VAL A 73 31.01 -30.69 -0.77
C VAL A 73 30.03 -30.52 -1.93
N VAL A 74 29.80 -29.28 -2.31
CA VAL A 74 28.87 -28.89 -3.37
C VAL A 74 29.62 -28.16 -4.47
N ILE A 75 29.18 -28.34 -5.72
CA ILE A 75 29.66 -27.57 -6.87
C ILE A 75 28.49 -26.79 -7.48
N ASN A 76 28.66 -25.48 -7.65
CA ASN A 76 27.64 -24.66 -8.30
C ASN A 76 27.75 -24.72 -9.83
N GLU A 77 26.79 -24.14 -10.54
CA GLU A 77 26.79 -24.11 -12.02
C GLU A 77 28.02 -23.39 -12.63
N LYS A 78 28.70 -22.53 -11.86
CA LYS A 78 29.93 -21.83 -12.26
C LYS A 78 31.21 -22.68 -12.05
N GLY A 79 31.06 -23.91 -11.56
CA GLY A 79 32.18 -24.81 -11.28
C GLY A 79 32.92 -24.53 -9.96
N ILE A 80 32.40 -23.64 -9.12
CA ILE A 80 33.01 -23.28 -7.83
C ILE A 80 32.56 -24.30 -6.78
N GLU A 81 33.54 -24.88 -6.09
CA GLU A 81 33.29 -25.79 -4.98
C GLU A 81 33.18 -25.05 -3.65
N ARG A 82 32.18 -25.41 -2.84
CA ARG A 82 32.03 -24.95 -1.45
C ARG A 82 31.87 -26.16 -0.52
N LYS A 83 32.34 -26.01 0.71
CA LYS A 83 32.15 -26.97 1.80
C LYS A 83 31.19 -26.35 2.79
N LEU A 84 30.02 -26.96 2.97
CA LEU A 84 28.94 -26.44 3.80
C LEU A 84 28.51 -27.49 4.81
N ALA A 85 27.93 -27.05 5.92
CA ALA A 85 27.28 -27.96 6.84
C ALA A 85 26.04 -28.58 6.16
N LYS A 86 25.66 -29.80 6.54
CA LYS A 86 24.52 -30.50 5.92
C LYS A 86 23.22 -29.72 6.09
N GLU A 87 23.09 -28.97 7.16
CA GLU A 87 21.93 -28.17 7.56
C GLU A 87 21.73 -26.95 6.64
N GLU A 88 22.82 -26.43 6.06
CA GLU A 88 22.80 -25.30 5.12
C GLU A 88 22.42 -25.73 3.69
N VAL A 89 22.42 -27.03 3.42
CA VAL A 89 22.13 -27.60 2.10
C VAL A 89 20.65 -28.01 2.03
N GLN A 90 19.88 -27.31 1.19
CA GLN A 90 18.45 -27.56 1.06
C GLN A 90 18.15 -28.39 -0.21
N PRO A 91 17.23 -29.38 -0.17
CA PRO A 91 16.89 -30.16 -1.35
C PRO A 91 16.17 -29.31 -2.40
N ARG A 92 16.43 -29.57 -3.68
CA ARG A 92 15.81 -28.85 -4.80
C ARG A 92 14.60 -29.59 -5.34
N ASN A 93 13.53 -28.85 -5.64
CA ASN A 93 12.34 -29.43 -6.28
C ASN A 93 12.62 -29.89 -7.72
N PRO A 94 11.98 -30.98 -8.17
CA PRO A 94 12.06 -31.42 -9.55
C PRO A 94 11.55 -30.37 -10.55
N PRO A 95 12.06 -30.37 -11.80
CA PRO A 95 11.68 -29.41 -12.84
C PRO A 95 10.17 -29.35 -13.11
N LYS A 96 9.41 -30.42 -12.86
CA LYS A 96 7.95 -30.44 -13.05
C LYS A 96 7.21 -29.34 -12.26
N PHE A 97 7.82 -28.82 -11.20
CA PHE A 97 7.26 -27.77 -10.35
C PHE A 97 7.69 -26.35 -10.76
N GLU A 98 8.35 -26.18 -11.91
CA GLU A 98 8.77 -24.87 -12.37
C GLU A 98 7.56 -23.94 -12.56
N MET A 99 7.63 -22.74 -11.94
CA MET A 99 6.56 -21.74 -11.96
C MET A 99 5.20 -22.22 -11.42
N SER A 100 5.21 -23.16 -10.47
CA SER A 100 4.01 -23.69 -9.80
C SER A 100 3.08 -22.57 -9.35
N GLU A 101 1.78 -22.75 -9.60
CA GLU A 101 0.73 -21.79 -9.23
C GLU A 101 0.47 -21.80 -7.71
N ASP A 102 0.58 -22.96 -7.06
CA ASP A 102 0.53 -23.11 -5.62
C ASP A 102 1.82 -23.76 -5.10
N MET A 103 2.49 -23.05 -4.19
CA MET A 103 3.73 -23.53 -3.58
C MET A 103 3.49 -24.62 -2.53
N ALA A 104 2.26 -24.80 -2.04
CA ALA A 104 1.92 -25.92 -1.16
C ALA A 104 2.02 -27.29 -1.86
N GLU A 105 2.02 -27.31 -3.20
CA GLU A 105 2.17 -28.53 -4.01
C GLU A 105 3.63 -28.97 -4.19
N LEU A 106 4.60 -28.14 -3.78
CA LEU A 106 6.02 -28.47 -3.89
C LEU A 106 6.36 -29.70 -3.01
N THR A 107 7.25 -30.56 -3.52
CA THR A 107 7.71 -31.73 -2.76
C THR A 107 8.62 -31.34 -1.61
N HIS A 108 9.51 -30.36 -1.85
CA HIS A 108 10.41 -29.83 -0.85
C HIS A 108 9.98 -28.41 -0.49
N LEU A 109 9.39 -28.26 0.70
CA LEU A 109 8.98 -26.97 1.24
C LEU A 109 10.13 -26.39 2.07
N ASN A 110 10.95 -25.57 1.43
CA ASN A 110 12.06 -24.85 2.04
C ASN A 110 12.17 -23.44 1.46
N GLU A 111 12.90 -22.57 2.16
CA GLU A 111 13.02 -21.15 1.82
C GLU A 111 13.56 -20.95 0.39
N ALA A 112 14.58 -21.71 0.00
CA ALA A 112 15.17 -21.61 -1.32
C ALA A 112 14.19 -21.98 -2.45
N SER A 113 13.33 -22.98 -2.23
CA SER A 113 12.33 -23.40 -3.23
C SER A 113 11.20 -22.38 -3.38
N VAL A 114 10.75 -21.79 -2.26
CA VAL A 114 9.76 -20.69 -2.29
C VAL A 114 10.35 -19.49 -3.04
N LEU A 115 11.56 -19.08 -2.69
CA LEU A 115 12.26 -17.97 -3.35
C LEU A 115 12.43 -18.22 -4.85
N HIS A 116 12.88 -19.42 -5.25
CA HIS A 116 13.06 -19.79 -6.65
C HIS A 116 11.74 -19.72 -7.42
N ASN A 117 10.66 -20.31 -6.89
CA ASN A 117 9.37 -20.32 -7.59
C ASN A 117 8.83 -18.89 -7.78
N LEU A 118 8.86 -18.08 -6.72
CA LEU A 118 8.46 -16.68 -6.77
C LEU A 118 9.30 -15.87 -7.78
N ARG A 119 10.62 -16.06 -7.77
CA ARG A 119 11.56 -15.39 -8.68
C ARG A 119 11.29 -15.74 -10.14
N GLN A 120 11.07 -17.03 -10.45
CA GLN A 120 10.77 -17.49 -11.82
C GLN A 120 9.44 -16.92 -12.32
N ARG A 121 8.40 -16.92 -11.48
CA ARG A 121 7.10 -16.35 -11.82
C ARG A 121 7.20 -14.84 -12.04
N TYR A 122 7.89 -14.14 -11.16
CA TYR A 122 8.12 -12.69 -11.26
C TYR A 122 8.91 -12.31 -12.52
N ALA A 123 9.97 -13.05 -12.86
CA ALA A 123 10.73 -12.86 -14.09
C ALA A 123 9.87 -13.00 -15.36
N ASN A 124 8.80 -13.80 -15.29
CA ASN A 124 7.82 -13.99 -16.35
C ASN A 124 6.58 -13.10 -16.20
N THR A 125 6.66 -12.05 -15.38
CA THR A 125 5.60 -11.04 -15.14
C THR A 125 4.31 -11.63 -14.55
N MET A 126 4.39 -12.78 -13.88
CA MET A 126 3.29 -13.35 -13.10
C MET A 126 3.50 -12.98 -11.62
N ILE A 127 2.74 -12.00 -11.13
CA ILE A 127 2.99 -11.38 -9.82
C ILE A 127 2.30 -12.08 -8.66
N TYR A 128 1.25 -12.86 -8.94
CA TYR A 128 0.47 -13.57 -7.93
C TYR A 128 0.88 -15.04 -7.88
N THR A 129 1.04 -15.58 -6.68
CA THR A 129 1.34 -17.01 -6.46
C THR A 129 0.63 -17.47 -5.19
N TYR A 130 0.05 -18.66 -5.21
CA TYR A 130 -0.55 -19.24 -4.03
C TYR A 130 0.49 -19.93 -3.13
N SER A 131 0.20 -19.92 -1.84
CA SER A 131 0.95 -20.65 -0.81
C SER A 131 -0.04 -21.22 0.19
N GLY A 132 -0.71 -22.32 -0.19
CA GLY A 132 -1.74 -22.93 0.64
C GLY A 132 -2.95 -21.99 0.78
N LEU A 133 -3.19 -21.44 1.97
CA LEU A 133 -4.29 -20.47 2.17
C LEU A 133 -3.94 -19.05 1.71
N PHE A 134 -2.65 -18.73 1.59
CA PHE A 134 -2.20 -17.38 1.30
C PHE A 134 -2.08 -17.12 -0.21
N CYS A 135 -2.25 -15.86 -0.60
CA CYS A 135 -1.91 -15.36 -1.93
C CYS A 135 -0.76 -14.34 -1.80
N VAL A 136 0.41 -14.71 -2.32
CA VAL A 136 1.59 -13.85 -2.36
C VAL A 136 1.49 -12.96 -3.60
N ALA A 137 1.64 -11.65 -3.42
CA ALA A 137 1.65 -10.66 -4.48
C ALA A 137 2.99 -9.91 -4.46
N ILE A 138 3.76 -9.95 -5.55
CA ILE A 138 5.03 -9.24 -5.66
C ILE A 138 4.83 -7.97 -6.50
N ASN A 139 5.15 -6.81 -5.95
CA ASN A 139 4.98 -5.53 -6.65
C ASN A 139 5.82 -5.48 -7.95
N PRO A 140 5.19 -5.37 -9.14
CA PRO A 140 5.92 -5.32 -10.41
C PRO A 140 6.51 -3.94 -10.75
N TYR A 141 6.18 -2.90 -9.99
CA TYR A 141 6.48 -1.49 -10.31
C TYR A 141 6.06 -1.08 -11.74
N LYS A 142 5.05 -1.78 -12.29
CA LYS A 142 4.56 -1.62 -13.66
C LYS A 142 3.05 -1.80 -13.67
N ARG A 143 2.36 -1.05 -14.54
CA ARG A 143 0.94 -1.24 -14.79
C ARG A 143 0.74 -2.47 -15.65
N LEU A 144 0.09 -3.49 -15.10
CA LEU A 144 -0.26 -4.72 -15.81
C LEU A 144 -1.74 -4.69 -16.21
N PRO A 145 -2.12 -5.22 -17.39
CA PRO A 145 -3.51 -5.25 -17.86
C PRO A 145 -4.39 -6.31 -17.15
N ILE A 146 -3.99 -6.79 -15.97
CA ILE A 146 -4.65 -7.89 -15.23
C ILE A 146 -5.83 -7.45 -14.36
N TYR A 147 -6.08 -6.14 -14.27
CA TYR A 147 -7.19 -5.58 -13.46
C TYR A 147 -8.33 -5.03 -14.32
N SER A 148 -8.40 -5.40 -15.59
CA SER A 148 -9.50 -4.99 -16.48
C SER A 148 -10.82 -5.64 -16.07
N GLU A 149 -11.93 -5.06 -16.54
CA GLU A 149 -13.26 -5.64 -16.36
C GLU A 149 -13.39 -7.03 -17.02
N SER A 150 -12.67 -7.27 -18.14
CA SER A 150 -12.65 -8.58 -18.79
C SER A 150 -12.07 -9.64 -17.88
N VAL A 151 -10.94 -9.36 -17.22
CA VAL A 151 -10.31 -10.27 -16.25
C VAL A 151 -11.19 -10.45 -15.03
N CYS A 152 -11.77 -9.36 -14.48
CA CYS A 152 -12.74 -9.46 -13.38
C CYS A 152 -13.82 -10.50 -13.69
N LYS A 153 -14.47 -10.40 -14.86
CA LYS A 153 -15.49 -11.35 -15.33
C LYS A 153 -15.00 -12.78 -15.52
N MET A 154 -13.69 -13.02 -15.70
CA MET A 154 -13.15 -14.38 -15.76
C MET A 154 -13.19 -15.07 -14.40
N TYR A 155 -12.97 -14.32 -13.31
CA TYR A 155 -12.85 -14.86 -11.95
C TYR A 155 -14.20 -14.99 -11.22
N ILE A 156 -15.24 -14.28 -11.66
CA ILE A 156 -16.57 -14.32 -11.04
C ILE A 156 -17.13 -15.75 -11.04
N GLY A 157 -17.46 -16.26 -9.85
CA GLY A 157 -18.06 -17.57 -9.65
C GLY A 157 -17.14 -18.75 -9.95
N ARG A 158 -15.83 -18.53 -10.08
CA ARG A 158 -14.86 -19.59 -10.37
C ARG A 158 -14.21 -20.08 -9.09
N ARG A 159 -13.93 -21.38 -9.06
CA ARG A 159 -13.14 -21.97 -7.97
C ARG A 159 -11.67 -21.61 -8.14
N ARG A 160 -10.97 -21.53 -7.02
CA ARG A 160 -9.56 -21.13 -6.95
C ARG A 160 -8.62 -21.99 -7.79
N ASN A 161 -8.90 -23.28 -7.91
CA ASN A 161 -8.11 -24.23 -8.70
C ASN A 161 -8.46 -24.24 -10.21
N GLU A 162 -9.54 -23.56 -10.61
CA GLU A 162 -9.93 -23.46 -12.03
C GLU A 162 -9.21 -22.31 -12.73
N MET A 163 -8.79 -21.30 -11.97
CA MET A 163 -8.20 -20.06 -12.49
C MET A 163 -6.78 -19.86 -11.99
N PRO A 164 -5.91 -19.16 -12.76
CA PRO A 164 -4.56 -18.85 -12.32
C PRO A 164 -4.57 -17.98 -11.03
N PRO A 165 -3.48 -17.99 -10.23
CA PRO A 165 -3.39 -17.18 -9.03
C PRO A 165 -3.67 -15.70 -9.30
N HIS A 166 -4.61 -15.13 -8.55
CA HIS A 166 -4.96 -13.71 -8.64
C HIS A 166 -5.73 -13.26 -7.40
N ILE A 167 -5.60 -11.98 -7.04
CA ILE A 167 -6.34 -11.41 -5.90
C ILE A 167 -7.86 -11.51 -6.07
N PHE A 168 -8.36 -11.41 -7.30
CA PHE A 168 -9.78 -11.57 -7.62
C PHE A 168 -10.33 -12.96 -7.27
N SER A 169 -9.51 -14.00 -7.35
CA SER A 169 -9.93 -15.34 -6.90
C SER A 169 -10.16 -15.38 -5.39
N ILE A 170 -9.34 -14.67 -4.62
CA ILE A 170 -9.49 -14.57 -3.16
C ILE A 170 -10.73 -13.75 -2.82
N CYS A 171 -10.98 -12.67 -3.55
CA CYS A 171 -12.21 -11.88 -3.40
C CYS A 171 -13.46 -12.71 -3.72
N ASP A 172 -13.46 -13.46 -4.83
CA ASP A 172 -14.59 -14.30 -5.22
C ASP A 172 -14.86 -15.42 -4.22
N GLU A 173 -13.81 -16.04 -3.70
CA GLU A 173 -13.91 -17.06 -2.64
C GLU A 173 -14.50 -16.47 -1.36
N ALA A 174 -14.00 -15.32 -0.90
CA ALA A 174 -14.57 -14.63 0.26
C ALA A 174 -16.05 -14.26 0.03
N TYR A 175 -16.40 -13.71 -1.13
CA TYR A 175 -17.79 -13.37 -1.45
C TYR A 175 -18.70 -14.61 -1.44
N ARG A 176 -18.27 -15.71 -2.07
CA ARG A 176 -19.04 -16.96 -2.07
C ARG A 176 -19.18 -17.55 -0.67
N ASN A 177 -18.12 -17.55 0.13
CA ASN A 177 -18.18 -18.04 1.51
C ASN A 177 -19.12 -17.18 2.36
N MET A 178 -19.05 -15.85 2.25
CA MET A 178 -19.99 -14.92 2.89
C MET A 178 -21.45 -15.26 2.55
N MET A 179 -21.74 -15.49 1.26
CA MET A 179 -23.11 -15.79 0.81
C MET A 179 -23.57 -17.19 1.22
N ASN A 180 -22.69 -18.17 1.30
CA ASN A 180 -23.03 -19.56 1.64
C ASN A 180 -23.12 -19.77 3.16
N GLU A 181 -22.16 -19.25 3.91
CA GLU A 181 -21.99 -19.44 5.35
C GLU A 181 -22.76 -18.39 6.15
N GLN A 182 -23.15 -17.27 5.52
CA GLN A 182 -23.82 -16.14 6.17
C GLN A 182 -22.97 -15.51 7.29
N GLU A 183 -21.65 -15.57 7.15
CA GLU A 183 -20.69 -14.98 8.08
C GLU A 183 -19.88 -13.85 7.44
N ASN A 184 -19.55 -12.83 8.25
CA ASN A 184 -18.72 -11.72 7.82
C ASN A 184 -17.30 -12.20 7.50
N GLN A 185 -16.74 -11.70 6.40
CA GLN A 185 -15.39 -12.07 5.96
C GLN A 185 -14.41 -10.93 6.22
N SER A 186 -13.15 -11.29 6.44
CA SER A 186 -12.05 -10.31 6.55
C SER A 186 -10.90 -10.70 5.63
N MET A 187 -10.34 -9.72 4.94
CA MET A 187 -9.17 -9.88 4.07
C MET A 187 -8.01 -9.07 4.65
N LEU A 188 -6.97 -9.75 5.13
CA LEU A 188 -5.78 -9.12 5.70
C LEU A 188 -4.70 -9.01 4.62
N ILE A 189 -4.32 -7.78 4.26
CA ILE A 189 -3.27 -7.49 3.29
C ILE A 189 -2.04 -6.98 4.04
N THR A 190 -0.99 -7.81 4.10
CA THR A 190 0.26 -7.50 4.81
C THR A 190 1.38 -7.15 3.84
N GLY A 191 2.42 -6.49 4.35
CA GLY A 191 3.61 -6.11 3.58
C GLY A 191 4.27 -4.85 4.11
N GLU A 192 5.55 -4.66 3.81
CA GLU A 192 6.30 -3.46 4.16
C GLU A 192 5.88 -2.24 3.32
N SER A 193 6.47 -1.07 3.60
CA SER A 193 6.28 0.11 2.75
C SER A 193 6.74 -0.20 1.32
N GLY A 194 6.02 0.29 0.30
CA GLY A 194 6.31 -0.01 -1.10
C GLY A 194 5.88 -1.40 -1.60
N ALA A 195 5.41 -2.30 -0.74
CA ALA A 195 4.97 -3.65 -1.16
C ALA A 195 3.70 -3.67 -2.04
N GLY A 196 2.99 -2.53 -2.18
CA GLY A 196 1.79 -2.42 -3.01
C GLY A 196 0.48 -2.77 -2.27
N LYS A 197 0.44 -2.65 -0.94
CA LYS A 197 -0.76 -2.91 -0.13
C LYS A 197 -1.96 -2.07 -0.58
N THR A 198 -1.80 -0.74 -0.61
CA THR A 198 -2.85 0.21 -0.97
C THR A 198 -3.43 -0.06 -2.35
N GLU A 199 -2.57 -0.33 -3.34
CA GLU A 199 -3.01 -0.66 -4.70
C GLU A 199 -3.82 -1.96 -4.73
N ASN A 200 -3.37 -3.02 -4.04
CA ASN A 200 -4.14 -4.26 -3.94
C ASN A 200 -5.49 -4.04 -3.24
N THR A 201 -5.54 -3.25 -2.16
CA THR A 201 -6.80 -2.88 -1.48
C THR A 201 -7.76 -2.17 -2.44
N LYS A 202 -7.28 -1.21 -3.24
CA LYS A 202 -8.10 -0.54 -4.28
C LYS A 202 -8.69 -1.55 -5.27
N LYS A 203 -7.91 -2.56 -5.70
CA LYS A 203 -8.39 -3.60 -6.63
C LYS A 203 -9.40 -4.55 -5.99
N VAL A 204 -9.23 -4.90 -4.71
CA VAL A 204 -10.20 -5.72 -3.94
C VAL A 204 -11.54 -5.00 -3.85
N ILE A 205 -11.53 -3.72 -3.46
CA ILE A 205 -12.74 -2.89 -3.39
C ILE A 205 -13.40 -2.79 -4.76
N GLY A 206 -12.62 -2.52 -5.81
CA GLY A 206 -13.12 -2.45 -7.18
C GLY A 206 -13.77 -3.77 -7.65
N TYR A 207 -13.22 -4.92 -7.25
CA TYR A 207 -13.81 -6.23 -7.56
C TYR A 207 -15.17 -6.41 -6.88
N PHE A 208 -15.27 -6.14 -5.57
CA PHE A 208 -16.53 -6.27 -4.84
C PHE A 208 -17.60 -5.28 -5.33
N ALA A 209 -17.19 -4.09 -5.77
CA ALA A 209 -18.06 -3.16 -6.47
C ALA A 209 -18.70 -3.78 -7.72
N VAL A 210 -17.91 -4.47 -8.56
CA VAL A 210 -18.43 -5.12 -9.78
C VAL A 210 -19.35 -6.30 -9.44
N VAL A 211 -18.99 -7.12 -8.44
CA VAL A 211 -19.75 -8.32 -8.06
C VAL A 211 -21.01 -7.99 -7.24
N GLY A 212 -20.96 -6.95 -6.41
CA GLY A 212 -22.08 -6.52 -5.56
C GLY A 212 -22.99 -5.48 -6.21
N GLY A 213 -22.58 -4.87 -7.32
CA GLY A 213 -23.30 -3.77 -7.93
C GLY A 213 -24.67 -4.18 -8.53
N PRO A 214 -25.58 -3.21 -8.77
CA PRO A 214 -26.96 -3.46 -9.23
C PRO A 214 -27.07 -4.32 -10.51
N SER A 215 -26.01 -4.37 -11.31
CA SER A 215 -25.92 -5.14 -12.55
C SER A 215 -25.64 -6.64 -12.32
N ALA A 216 -25.17 -7.04 -11.14
CA ALA A 216 -24.82 -8.44 -10.85
C ALA A 216 -26.04 -9.34 -10.57
N GLY A 217 -27.23 -8.74 -10.36
CA GLY A 217 -28.46 -9.46 -9.99
C GLY A 217 -29.65 -9.32 -10.95
N SER A 218 -29.48 -8.80 -12.18
CA SER A 218 -30.63 -8.45 -13.02
C SER A 218 -30.46 -8.80 -14.50
N THR A 219 -30.87 -10.01 -14.87
CA THR A 219 -31.34 -10.32 -16.24
C THR A 219 -32.73 -9.74 -16.51
N THR A 220 -33.36 -9.02 -15.55
CA THR A 220 -34.80 -8.71 -15.62
C THR A 220 -35.26 -7.44 -14.90
N ARG A 221 -34.57 -6.30 -15.02
CA ARG A 221 -35.16 -4.98 -14.70
C ARG A 221 -34.83 -3.94 -15.76
N ARG A 222 -35.89 -3.51 -16.43
CA ARG A 222 -35.93 -2.48 -17.48
C ARG A 222 -35.18 -1.23 -17.02
N ARG A 223 -34.23 -0.79 -17.85
CA ARG A 223 -33.69 0.58 -17.82
C ARG A 223 -34.85 1.56 -18.00
N SER A 224 -35.22 2.28 -16.95
CA SER A 224 -35.83 3.59 -17.11
C SER A 224 -34.71 4.59 -17.39
N SER A 225 -34.76 5.22 -18.55
CA SER A 225 -33.89 6.32 -18.93
C SER A 225 -34.14 7.53 -18.05
N SER A 226 -33.28 7.78 -17.08
CA SER A 226 -33.12 9.10 -16.48
C SER A 226 -31.64 9.49 -16.49
N THR A 227 -31.33 10.37 -17.43
CA THR A 227 -30.12 11.19 -17.52
C THR A 227 -29.93 12.05 -16.26
N LYS A 228 -28.85 11.80 -15.51
CA LYS A 228 -27.86 12.77 -14.96
C LYS A 228 -27.10 12.16 -13.79
N ASP A 229 -25.79 11.94 -14.00
CA ASP A 229 -24.69 12.18 -13.06
C ASP A 229 -24.90 11.84 -11.57
N THR A 230 -25.48 10.68 -11.25
CA THR A 230 -25.31 10.11 -9.91
C THR A 230 -24.26 9.03 -9.98
N ALA A 231 -23.03 9.37 -9.57
CA ALA A 231 -21.96 8.40 -9.39
C ALA A 231 -22.49 7.23 -8.55
N THR A 232 -22.25 6.02 -9.00
CA THR A 232 -22.79 4.82 -8.35
C THR A 232 -22.14 4.64 -6.96
N LEU A 233 -22.75 3.87 -6.06
CA LEU A 233 -22.17 3.64 -4.72
C LEU A 233 -20.75 3.08 -4.83
N GLU A 234 -20.52 2.26 -5.85
CA GLU A 234 -19.22 1.68 -6.19
C GLU A 234 -18.19 2.76 -6.57
N GLU A 235 -18.57 3.70 -7.43
CA GLU A 235 -17.72 4.82 -7.83
C GLU A 235 -17.40 5.71 -6.63
N GLN A 236 -18.37 5.97 -5.75
CA GLN A 236 -18.14 6.74 -4.52
C GLN A 236 -17.11 6.06 -3.61
N VAL A 237 -17.19 4.74 -3.42
CA VAL A 237 -16.22 4.02 -2.57
C VAL A 237 -14.81 4.10 -3.17
N VAL A 238 -14.64 3.88 -4.47
CA VAL A 238 -13.32 3.96 -5.12
C VAL A 238 -12.77 5.39 -5.11
N ARG A 239 -13.66 6.39 -5.29
CA ARG A 239 -13.31 7.81 -5.33
C ARG A 239 -13.08 8.43 -3.95
N THR A 240 -13.27 7.67 -2.86
CA THR A 240 -12.79 8.08 -1.53
C THR A 240 -11.26 8.08 -1.44
N ASN A 241 -10.57 7.23 -2.21
CA ASN A 241 -9.13 7.04 -2.05
C ASN A 241 -8.31 8.32 -2.25
N PRO A 242 -8.51 9.14 -3.31
CA PRO A 242 -7.78 10.40 -3.46
C PRO A 242 -7.90 11.31 -2.24
N VAL A 243 -9.11 11.46 -1.68
CA VAL A 243 -9.33 12.26 -0.47
C VAL A 243 -8.64 11.65 0.74
N LEU A 244 -8.73 10.33 0.92
CA LEU A 244 -8.06 9.68 2.04
C LEU A 244 -6.54 9.81 1.92
N GLU A 245 -5.96 9.53 0.76
CA GLU A 245 -4.52 9.64 0.48
C GLU A 245 -4.05 11.09 0.65
N ALA A 246 -4.83 12.08 0.22
CA ALA A 246 -4.53 13.49 0.41
C ALA A 246 -4.37 13.86 1.90
N PHE A 247 -5.23 13.33 2.77
CA PHE A 247 -5.29 13.67 4.20
C PHE A 247 -4.57 12.69 5.14
N GLY A 248 -3.94 11.61 4.63
CA GLY A 248 -3.08 10.72 5.42
C GLY A 248 -3.40 9.23 5.42
N GLY A 249 -4.32 8.78 4.57
CA GLY A 249 -4.50 7.42 4.07
C GLY A 249 -4.90 6.34 5.07
N ASN A 250 -4.79 6.58 6.37
CA ASN A 250 -4.93 5.58 7.42
C ASN A 250 -5.98 6.00 8.45
N PHE A 251 -7.10 5.26 8.51
CA PHE A 251 -8.13 5.41 9.53
C PHE A 251 -7.68 4.93 10.93
N TYR A 252 -6.67 4.06 10.98
CA TYR A 252 -6.11 3.53 12.21
C TYR A 252 -4.73 4.15 12.46
N LEU A 253 -4.57 4.76 13.63
CA LEU A 253 -3.31 5.37 14.09
C LEU A 253 -2.74 6.41 13.12
N LEU A 254 -3.55 7.41 12.73
CA LEU A 254 -3.08 8.57 11.98
C LEU A 254 -1.85 9.19 12.67
N GLU A 255 -0.76 9.35 11.92
CA GLU A 255 0.49 9.89 12.42
C GLU A 255 0.37 11.40 12.63
N LYS A 256 -0.16 11.80 13.78
CA LYS A 256 -0.41 13.22 14.11
C LYS A 256 0.86 14.07 14.11
N SER A 257 2.00 13.49 14.50
CA SER A 257 3.30 14.16 14.52
C SER A 257 3.70 14.70 13.15
N ARG A 258 3.32 14.02 12.05
CA ARG A 258 3.64 14.41 10.68
C ARG A 258 3.06 15.75 10.25
N VAL A 259 2.01 16.21 10.92
CA VAL A 259 1.37 17.51 10.65
C VAL A 259 2.29 18.68 10.97
N ILE A 260 3.11 18.55 12.02
CA ILE A 260 3.95 19.65 12.53
C ILE A 260 5.45 19.33 12.53
N LYS A 261 5.84 18.12 12.11
CA LYS A 261 7.24 17.69 12.11
C LYS A 261 7.50 16.71 10.98
N GLN A 262 8.56 16.94 10.22
CA GLN A 262 9.00 16.05 9.14
C GLN A 262 10.46 15.64 9.35
N LEU A 263 10.78 14.39 9.05
CA LEU A 263 12.17 13.92 8.98
C LEU A 263 12.76 14.24 7.59
N GLY A 264 14.09 14.29 7.49
CA GLY A 264 14.77 14.53 6.22
C GLY A 264 14.41 13.46 5.19
N GLY A 265 14.12 13.89 3.95
CA GLY A 265 13.64 13.01 2.87
C GLY A 265 12.13 12.71 2.92
N GLU A 266 11.39 13.25 3.89
CA GLU A 266 9.94 13.12 3.97
C GLU A 266 9.22 14.45 3.76
N ARG A 267 7.93 14.38 3.41
CA ARG A 267 6.99 15.51 3.41
C ARG A 267 5.84 15.28 4.39
N SER A 268 5.08 16.35 4.66
CA SER A 268 3.80 16.24 5.37
C SER A 268 2.71 15.63 4.46
N TYR A 269 1.45 15.61 4.90
CA TYR A 269 0.34 15.07 4.11
C TYR A 269 0.14 15.83 2.78
N HIS A 270 -0.29 15.12 1.73
CA HIS A 270 -0.32 15.65 0.37
C HIS A 270 -1.22 16.88 0.24
N ILE A 271 -2.32 16.94 1.00
CA ILE A 271 -3.31 18.02 0.94
C ILE A 271 -2.71 19.42 1.11
N PHE A 272 -1.68 19.60 1.95
CA PHE A 272 -1.04 20.90 2.16
C PHE A 272 -0.42 21.47 0.88
N TYR A 273 0.16 20.59 0.07
CA TYR A 273 0.85 20.94 -1.17
C TYR A 273 -0.13 20.99 -2.35
N GLN A 274 -1.13 20.10 -2.37
CA GLN A 274 -2.25 20.13 -3.31
C GLN A 274 -3.01 21.46 -3.24
N ILE A 275 -3.36 21.95 -2.05
CA ILE A 275 -4.02 23.27 -1.90
C ILE A 275 -3.11 24.41 -2.40
N MET A 276 -1.80 24.26 -2.25
CA MET A 276 -0.80 25.26 -2.65
C MET A 276 -0.43 25.25 -4.13
N SER A 277 -0.89 24.25 -4.91
CA SER A 277 -0.53 24.02 -6.31
C SER A 277 -1.26 24.88 -7.34
N ASP A 278 -2.22 25.72 -6.91
CA ASP A 278 -3.12 26.46 -7.80
C ASP A 278 -3.92 25.55 -8.76
N GLY A 279 -4.20 24.30 -8.35
CA GLY A 279 -5.12 23.41 -9.07
C GLY A 279 -6.55 23.96 -9.14
N ILE A 280 -7.04 24.51 -8.02
CA ILE A 280 -8.36 25.14 -7.94
C ILE A 280 -8.23 26.66 -7.98
N ASN A 281 -8.76 27.26 -9.05
CA ASN A 281 -8.64 28.69 -9.31
C ASN A 281 -9.20 29.55 -8.16
N GLY A 282 -8.34 30.40 -7.60
CA GLY A 282 -8.71 31.35 -6.55
C GLY A 282 -8.86 30.73 -5.15
N LEU A 283 -8.64 29.43 -4.97
CA LEU A 283 -8.73 28.77 -3.67
C LEU A 283 -7.72 29.36 -2.67
N LYS A 284 -6.42 29.42 -3.02
CA LYS A 284 -5.37 30.01 -2.17
C LYS A 284 -5.70 31.43 -1.70
N LYS A 285 -6.23 32.26 -2.60
CA LYS A 285 -6.65 33.63 -2.27
C LYS A 285 -7.79 33.65 -1.26
N LYS A 286 -8.78 32.76 -1.38
CA LYS A 286 -9.88 32.64 -0.39
C LYS A 286 -9.39 32.12 0.96
N LEU A 287 -8.32 31.32 0.94
CA LEU A 287 -7.68 30.73 2.12
C LEU A 287 -6.56 31.60 2.72
N TYR A 288 -6.28 32.78 2.17
CA TYR A 288 -5.21 33.69 2.60
C TYR A 288 -3.78 33.09 2.50
N LEU A 289 -3.60 32.08 1.65
CA LEU A 289 -2.33 31.42 1.41
C LEU A 289 -1.48 32.21 0.40
N ASN A 290 -0.92 33.32 0.87
CA ASN A 290 -0.21 34.31 0.04
C ASN A 290 1.31 34.12 0.02
N ARG A 291 1.86 33.20 0.82
CA ARG A 291 3.29 32.96 0.95
C ARG A 291 3.70 31.70 0.18
N PRO A 292 4.96 31.56 -0.24
CA PRO A 292 5.49 30.27 -0.69
C PRO A 292 5.26 29.16 0.34
N ILE A 293 5.10 27.91 -0.12
CA ILE A 293 4.92 26.74 0.78
C ILE A 293 6.09 26.61 1.78
N SER A 294 7.31 27.00 1.36
CA SER A 294 8.54 26.98 2.17
C SER A 294 8.46 27.82 3.44
N ASP A 295 7.54 28.78 3.48
CA ASP A 295 7.43 29.73 4.58
C ASP A 295 6.45 29.25 5.67
N TYR A 296 5.78 28.12 5.45
CA TYR A 296 4.88 27.49 6.43
C TYR A 296 5.60 26.39 7.20
N HIS A 297 6.10 26.74 8.38
CA HIS A 297 6.96 25.94 9.23
C HIS A 297 6.41 24.56 9.56
N PHE A 298 5.10 24.41 9.77
CA PHE A 298 4.53 23.09 10.08
C PHE A 298 4.68 22.06 8.95
N VAL A 299 4.81 22.50 7.70
CA VAL A 299 4.75 21.60 6.51
C VAL A 299 5.98 21.71 5.62
N ALA A 300 6.96 22.53 5.98
CA ALA A 300 8.13 22.83 5.16
C ALA A 300 9.47 22.62 5.88
N GLN A 301 9.55 21.66 6.80
CA GLN A 301 10.80 21.36 7.54
C GLN A 301 11.77 20.46 6.75
N ALA A 302 11.28 19.81 5.70
CA ALA A 302 12.04 18.87 4.88
C ALA A 302 11.61 19.01 3.41
N GLU A 303 11.16 17.93 2.76
CA GLU A 303 10.81 17.96 1.34
C GLU A 303 9.45 18.64 1.11
N VAL A 304 9.37 19.47 0.07
CA VAL A 304 8.13 20.17 -0.33
C VAL A 304 7.59 19.71 -1.69
N ALA A 305 8.34 18.88 -2.41
CA ALA A 305 7.97 18.30 -3.69
C ALA A 305 8.39 16.82 -3.74
N ILE A 306 7.72 16.02 -4.56
CA ILE A 306 8.10 14.63 -4.84
C ILE A 306 8.41 14.50 -6.34
N GLU A 307 9.50 13.82 -6.68
CA GLU A 307 9.82 13.50 -8.07
C GLU A 307 8.72 12.61 -8.71
N GLY A 308 8.15 13.08 -9.82
CA GLY A 308 7.12 12.34 -10.57
C GLY A 308 5.68 12.48 -10.04
N LEU A 309 5.44 13.32 -9.04
CA LEU A 309 4.09 13.67 -8.55
C LEU A 309 3.73 15.10 -8.97
N ASP A 310 2.58 15.28 -9.62
CA ASP A 310 2.02 16.60 -9.93
C ASP A 310 0.92 16.96 -8.92
N ASP A 311 1.27 17.75 -7.90
CA ASP A 311 0.32 18.21 -6.87
C ASP A 311 -0.85 19.04 -7.45
N ARG A 312 -0.74 19.57 -8.68
CA ARG A 312 -1.83 20.28 -9.37
C ARG A 312 -2.86 19.33 -9.96
N GLU A 313 -2.40 18.28 -10.62
CA GLU A 313 -3.28 17.23 -11.14
C GLU A 313 -3.99 16.51 -9.99
N GLU A 314 -3.26 16.16 -8.93
CA GLU A 314 -3.81 15.50 -7.75
C GLU A 314 -4.84 16.37 -7.02
N MET A 315 -4.64 17.70 -6.95
CA MET A 315 -5.64 18.61 -6.36
C MET A 315 -6.97 18.59 -7.14
N LEU A 316 -6.93 18.52 -8.47
CA LEU A 316 -8.13 18.44 -9.31
C LEU A 316 -8.88 17.13 -9.06
N ILE A 317 -8.15 16.02 -8.96
CA ILE A 317 -8.73 14.70 -8.67
C ILE A 317 -9.35 14.69 -7.26
N THR A 318 -8.67 15.26 -6.27
CA THR A 318 -9.19 15.37 -4.89
C THR A 318 -10.46 16.23 -4.82
N ASP A 319 -10.52 17.37 -5.53
CA ASP A 319 -11.71 18.24 -5.58
C ASP A 319 -12.89 17.54 -6.28
N GLU A 320 -12.66 16.89 -7.43
CA GLU A 320 -13.67 16.09 -8.13
C GLU A 320 -14.20 14.94 -7.24
N SER A 321 -13.31 14.31 -6.47
CA SER A 321 -13.69 13.25 -5.53
C SER A 321 -14.65 13.74 -4.45
N PHE A 322 -14.49 14.96 -3.93
CA PHE A 322 -15.46 15.55 -3.00
C PHE A 322 -16.84 15.71 -3.63
N ASP A 323 -16.90 16.17 -4.88
CA ASP A 323 -18.16 16.35 -5.61
C ASP A 323 -18.87 15.01 -5.85
N ILE A 324 -18.11 13.98 -6.24
CA ILE A 324 -18.63 12.61 -6.43
C ILE A 324 -19.20 12.04 -5.12
N MET A 325 -18.52 12.29 -4.00
CA MET A 325 -18.98 11.91 -2.66
C MET A 325 -20.12 12.80 -2.13
N LYS A 326 -20.59 13.76 -2.94
CA LYS A 326 -21.70 14.66 -2.64
C LYS A 326 -21.45 15.61 -1.48
N PHE A 327 -20.19 15.98 -1.24
CA PHE A 327 -19.89 17.11 -0.38
C PHE A 327 -20.43 18.38 -1.03
N THR A 328 -21.08 19.23 -0.24
CA THR A 328 -21.48 20.55 -0.71
C THR A 328 -20.25 21.43 -0.91
N GLU A 329 -20.36 22.43 -1.79
CA GLU A 329 -19.31 23.45 -1.96
C GLU A 329 -18.90 24.12 -0.64
N LYS A 330 -19.86 24.26 0.29
CA LYS A 330 -19.61 24.79 1.62
C LYS A 330 -18.74 23.83 2.45
N GLU A 331 -19.12 22.56 2.55
CA GLU A 331 -18.35 21.57 3.31
C GLU A 331 -16.96 21.38 2.72
N LYS A 332 -16.84 21.32 1.39
CA LYS A 332 -15.56 21.24 0.67
C LYS A 332 -14.66 22.44 1.00
N PHE A 333 -15.21 23.66 0.93
CA PHE A 333 -14.47 24.86 1.29
C PHE A 333 -14.06 24.89 2.77
N GLU A 334 -14.96 24.50 3.68
CA GLU A 334 -14.67 24.46 5.12
C GLU A 334 -13.56 23.46 5.44
N MET A 335 -13.52 22.31 4.77
CA MET A 335 -12.40 21.35 4.89
C MET A 335 -11.07 21.97 4.47
N TYR A 336 -11.02 22.67 3.33
CA TYR A 336 -9.82 23.38 2.90
C TYR A 336 -9.44 24.53 3.83
N ALA A 337 -10.44 25.23 4.39
CA ALA A 337 -10.24 26.29 5.38
C ALA A 337 -9.58 25.76 6.65
N LEU A 338 -10.01 24.61 7.17
CA LEU A 338 -9.39 23.98 8.34
C LEU A 338 -7.92 23.60 8.08
N VAL A 339 -7.61 23.06 6.89
CA VAL A 339 -6.22 22.70 6.52
C VAL A 339 -5.34 23.96 6.44
N ALA A 340 -5.82 25.01 5.77
CA ALA A 340 -5.10 26.28 5.69
C ALA A 340 -4.94 26.94 7.06
N ALA A 341 -5.95 26.85 7.92
CA ALA A 341 -5.90 27.38 9.28
C ALA A 341 -4.78 26.74 10.11
N VAL A 342 -4.53 25.43 9.95
CA VAL A 342 -3.40 24.73 10.58
C VAL A 342 -2.06 25.28 10.09
N MET A 343 -1.94 25.57 8.79
CA MET A 343 -0.71 26.17 8.24
C MET A 343 -0.48 27.57 8.83
N HIS A 344 -1.51 28.42 8.89
CA HIS A 344 -1.43 29.75 9.50
C HIS A 344 -1.15 29.68 11.01
N MET A 345 -1.72 28.71 11.72
CA MET A 345 -1.47 28.49 13.15
C MET A 345 0.01 28.19 13.43
N GLY A 346 0.69 27.46 12.54
CA GLY A 346 2.14 27.20 12.65
C GLY A 346 3.03 28.45 12.54
N GLU A 347 2.49 29.53 11.97
CA GLU A 347 3.19 30.81 11.84
C GLU A 347 2.92 31.78 12.98
N MET A 348 2.11 31.41 13.97
CA MET A 348 1.91 32.21 15.17
C MET A 348 3.25 32.37 15.92
N ARG A 349 3.56 33.59 16.34
CA ARG A 349 4.78 33.91 17.08
C ARG A 349 4.43 34.39 18.47
N PHE A 350 5.15 33.83 19.43
CA PHE A 350 5.04 34.14 20.85
C PHE A 350 6.40 34.52 21.39
N LYS A 351 6.40 35.37 22.42
CA LYS A 351 7.60 35.80 23.14
C LYS A 351 7.39 35.69 24.64
N GLN A 352 8.49 35.56 25.37
CA GLN A 352 8.45 35.62 26.82
C GLN A 352 8.39 37.08 27.28
N ARG A 353 7.60 37.36 28.32
CA ARG A 353 7.56 38.67 28.94
C ARG A 353 8.90 39.02 29.62
N PRO A 354 9.41 40.26 29.50
CA PRO A 354 10.75 40.63 30.00
C PRO A 354 11.01 40.41 31.50
N ARG A 355 9.96 40.25 32.31
CA ARG A 355 10.05 40.12 33.78
C ARG A 355 9.18 39.00 34.36
N GLU A 356 8.60 38.16 33.50
CA GLU A 356 7.71 37.07 33.89
C GLU A 356 8.06 35.81 33.08
N GLU A 357 7.82 34.61 33.62
CA GLU A 357 7.95 33.36 32.85
C GLU A 357 6.82 33.19 31.82
N GLN A 358 5.77 34.00 31.92
CA GLN A 358 4.59 33.96 31.08
C GLN A 358 4.90 34.37 29.62
N ALA A 359 4.34 33.62 28.68
CA ALA A 359 4.32 33.95 27.26
C ALA A 359 3.26 35.00 26.94
N GLU A 360 3.52 35.78 25.89
CA GLU A 360 2.56 36.67 25.23
C GLU A 360 2.66 36.55 23.70
N ALA A 361 1.57 36.90 23.01
CA ALA A 361 1.56 36.95 21.56
C ALA A 361 2.48 38.08 21.06
N ASP A 362 3.25 37.80 20.01
CA ASP A 362 4.14 38.78 19.38
C ASP A 362 3.52 39.30 18.07
N ASP A 363 3.39 38.44 17.06
CA ASP A 363 2.65 38.71 15.84
C ASP A 363 1.31 37.97 15.85
N ILE A 364 0.22 38.73 15.79
CA ILE A 364 -1.15 38.22 15.83
C ILE A 364 -1.75 38.01 14.43
N LYS A 365 -1.11 38.50 13.35
CA LYS A 365 -1.71 38.49 12.00
C LYS A 365 -2.08 37.09 11.53
N GLU A 366 -1.15 36.14 11.67
CA GLU A 366 -1.37 34.75 11.26
C GLU A 366 -2.39 34.06 12.17
N GLY A 367 -2.39 34.39 13.47
CA GLY A 367 -3.40 33.93 14.42
C GLY A 367 -4.81 34.42 14.08
N GLU A 368 -4.95 35.68 13.64
CA GLU A 368 -6.23 36.25 13.19
C GLU A 368 -6.77 35.54 11.94
N ILE A 369 -5.89 35.22 10.99
CA ILE A 369 -6.26 34.46 9.79
C ILE A 369 -6.69 33.04 10.17
N ALA A 370 -5.91 32.35 11.03
CA ALA A 370 -6.25 31.02 11.51
C ALA A 370 -7.61 31.01 12.22
N CYS A 371 -7.87 31.95 13.14
CA CYS A 371 -9.14 32.06 13.84
C CYS A 371 -10.32 32.34 12.90
N LYS A 372 -10.11 33.19 11.89
CA LYS A 372 -11.13 33.47 10.86
C LYS A 372 -11.51 32.21 10.08
N LEU A 373 -10.53 31.38 9.73
CA LEU A 373 -10.74 30.13 9.00
C LEU A 373 -11.34 29.03 9.90
N PHE A 374 -10.97 28.99 11.19
CA PHE A 374 -11.61 28.12 12.18
C PHE A 374 -13.04 28.55 12.55
N GLY A 375 -13.40 29.81 12.32
CA GLY A 375 -14.69 30.38 12.74
C GLY A 375 -14.78 30.64 14.25
N VAL A 376 -13.65 30.99 14.89
CA VAL A 376 -13.57 31.26 16.34
C VAL A 376 -13.15 32.69 16.63
N ASP A 377 -13.50 33.17 17.83
CA ASP A 377 -13.07 34.49 18.30
C ASP A 377 -11.56 34.51 18.59
N LYS A 378 -10.86 35.52 18.08
CA LYS A 378 -9.40 35.61 18.16
C LYS A 378 -8.91 35.80 19.60
N ASP A 379 -9.61 36.61 20.39
CA ASP A 379 -9.16 36.99 21.73
C ASP A 379 -9.40 35.82 22.68
N ALA A 380 -10.51 35.10 22.51
CA ALA A 380 -10.78 33.84 23.19
C ALA A 380 -9.76 32.75 22.82
N PHE A 381 -9.40 32.62 21.55
CA PHE A 381 -8.42 31.62 21.08
C PHE A 381 -7.02 31.89 21.65
N LEU A 382 -6.53 33.13 21.54
CA LEU A 382 -5.24 33.53 22.11
C LEU A 382 -5.21 33.38 23.64
N THR A 383 -6.31 33.72 24.31
CA THR A 383 -6.45 33.53 25.77
C THR A 383 -6.40 32.05 26.12
N ALA A 384 -7.06 31.19 25.35
CA ALA A 384 -7.06 29.74 25.59
C ALA A 384 -5.67 29.11 25.43
N ILE A 385 -4.84 29.61 24.52
CA ILE A 385 -3.44 29.17 24.34
C ILE A 385 -2.56 29.72 25.48
N LEU A 386 -2.58 31.02 25.73
CA LEU A 386 -1.66 31.65 26.69
C LEU A 386 -2.03 31.37 28.15
N ARG A 387 -3.33 31.21 28.43
CA ARG A 387 -3.91 31.07 29.76
C ARG A 387 -5.06 30.06 29.77
N PRO A 388 -4.80 28.78 29.45
CA PRO A 388 -5.83 27.75 29.47
C PRO A 388 -6.49 27.60 30.85
N ARG A 389 -7.76 27.20 30.82
CA ARG A 389 -8.53 26.85 32.02
C ARG A 389 -8.35 25.38 32.32
N VAL A 390 -7.84 25.07 33.50
CA VAL A 390 -7.69 23.69 33.99
C VAL A 390 -8.73 23.43 35.07
N LYS A 391 -9.46 22.32 34.94
CA LYS A 391 -10.44 21.91 35.95
C LYS A 391 -9.73 21.15 37.07
N ILE A 392 -9.84 21.64 38.30
CA ILE A 392 -9.27 21.03 39.50
C ILE A 392 -10.44 20.77 40.46
N GLY A 393 -10.90 19.51 40.52
CA GLY A 393 -12.11 19.16 41.25
C GLY A 393 -13.35 19.81 40.66
N ALA A 394 -14.02 20.67 41.44
CA ALA A 394 -15.22 21.40 41.03
C ALA A 394 -14.94 22.78 40.41
N GLU A 395 -13.71 23.30 40.55
CA GLU A 395 -13.34 24.65 40.16
C GLU A 395 -12.51 24.68 38.87
N TRP A 396 -12.54 25.83 38.18
CA TRP A 396 -11.72 26.11 37.01
C TRP A 396 -10.69 27.18 37.34
N VAL A 397 -9.42 26.87 37.11
CA VAL A 397 -8.30 27.78 37.39
C VAL A 397 -7.61 28.15 36.08
N ASN A 398 -7.32 29.44 35.90
CA ASN A 398 -6.51 29.91 34.78
C ASN A 398 -5.04 29.58 35.05
N LYS A 399 -4.41 28.82 34.15
CA LYS A 399 -2.99 28.49 34.22
C LYS A 399 -2.25 29.28 33.15
N GLY A 400 -1.35 30.16 33.56
CA GLY A 400 -0.42 30.82 32.65
C GLY A 400 0.58 29.83 32.04
N GLN A 401 0.85 29.94 30.75
CA GLN A 401 1.88 29.15 30.05
C GLN A 401 3.15 29.96 29.77
N ASN A 402 4.30 29.28 29.84
CA ASN A 402 5.58 29.82 29.40
C ASN A 402 5.77 29.64 27.88
N LEU A 403 6.88 30.17 27.33
CA LEU A 403 7.10 30.17 25.87
C LEU A 403 7.25 28.76 25.28
N GLU A 404 7.84 27.83 26.02
CA GLU A 404 8.02 26.44 25.58
C GLU A 404 6.67 25.71 25.56
N GLN A 405 5.87 25.86 26.60
CA GLN A 405 4.53 25.26 26.74
C GLN A 405 3.52 25.73 25.69
N VAL A 406 3.70 26.92 25.13
CA VAL A 406 2.86 27.45 24.06
C VAL A 406 3.29 26.94 22.68
N ARG A 407 4.56 26.51 22.53
CA ARG A 407 5.13 26.02 21.27
C ARG A 407 4.98 24.50 21.10
N GLU A 408 4.93 23.75 22.20
CA GLU A 408 4.57 22.33 22.25
C GLU A 408 3.07 22.12 22.04
#